data_AF-A0A3C1V9G9-F1
#
_entry.id   AF-A0A3C1V9G9-F1
#
_cell.length_a   1.000
_cell.length_b   1.000
_cell.length_c   1.000
_cell.angle_alpha   90.00
_cell.angle_beta   90.00
_cell.angle_gamma   90.00
#
_symmetry.space_group_name_H-M   'P 1'
#
loop_
_entity.id
_entity.type
_entity.pdbx_description
1 polymer ?
#
loop_
_entity_poly.entity_id
_entity_poly.type
_entity_poly.pdbx_seq_one_letter_code
_entity_poly.pdbx_strand_id
1 'polypeptide(L)'
;MSDHWSQPTNVFMTKNKIKLLVIPTLMLGMAAVLVPLAIWTAQANSVRSFAGDNRGFVPSVAGTARPLAAENPATLVRTTAAPVAGDSGLLNARHRFALGMIETANNDDEIGGAGEVSRYQIMPSVWKHYSDSRSYQNPEVSLEVARQHWTALHAFFKQQTHREPTNFDMYVLWNTRYGYYASKGFNPARLNPVVRDRAQRFVNLIERVES
;
A
#
# COMPACT_ATOMS: atom_id res chain seq x y z
N MET A 1 46.36 50.07 -48.99
CA MET A 1 47.00 49.04 -48.16
C MET A 1 46.11 48.83 -46.95
N SER A 2 45.25 47.79 -46.97
CA SER A 2 45.55 46.44 -46.45
C SER A 2 45.67 46.46 -44.92
N ASP A 3 45.05 45.59 -44.13
CA ASP A 3 44.04 44.56 -44.30
C ASP A 3 43.82 43.98 -42.89
N HIS A 4 42.66 43.35 -42.68
CA HIS A 4 42.41 42.26 -41.73
C HIS A 4 42.79 42.41 -40.25
N TRP A 5 41.78 42.53 -39.39
CA TRP A 5 41.75 41.79 -38.12
C TRP A 5 40.40 41.12 -37.89
N SER A 6 40.51 39.82 -37.62
CA SER A 6 39.48 38.78 -37.67
C SER A 6 38.55 38.75 -36.47
N GLN A 7 37.34 38.25 -36.73
CA GLN A 7 36.31 37.84 -35.77
C GLN A 7 36.69 36.54 -35.02
N PRO A 8 36.01 36.21 -33.90
CA PRO A 8 36.54 35.35 -32.83
C PRO A 8 36.33 33.85 -33.08
N THR A 9 37.27 33.04 -32.60
CA THR A 9 37.13 31.59 -32.45
C THR A 9 37.33 31.19 -30.99
N ASN A 10 36.24 31.11 -30.23
CA ASN A 10 36.26 30.35 -28.98
C ASN A 10 35.62 28.98 -29.22
N VAL A 11 36.49 27.99 -29.08
CA VAL A 11 36.34 26.58 -29.36
C VAL A 11 35.26 25.95 -28.48
N PHE A 12 34.39 25.17 -29.13
CA PHE A 12 33.45 24.26 -28.51
C PHE A 12 34.18 23.29 -27.57
N MET A 13 33.85 23.34 -26.27
CA MET A 13 34.24 22.32 -25.30
C MET A 13 32.98 21.62 -24.78
N THR A 14 32.64 20.52 -25.45
CA THR A 14 31.54 19.61 -25.13
C THR A 14 31.79 18.89 -23.81
N LYS A 15 31.14 19.34 -22.73
CA LYS A 15 31.00 18.55 -21.50
C LYS A 15 29.75 17.68 -21.61
N ASN A 16 29.94 16.44 -22.04
CA ASN A 16 28.93 15.39 -21.94
C ASN A 16 28.66 15.09 -20.46
N LYS A 17 27.56 15.62 -19.92
CA LYS A 17 26.96 15.13 -18.68
C LYS A 17 25.72 14.31 -19.04
N ILE A 18 25.82 13.02 -18.77
CA ILE A 18 24.76 12.02 -18.91
C ILE A 18 23.53 12.53 -18.16
N LYS A 19 22.49 12.92 -18.90
CA LYS A 19 21.17 13.16 -18.33
C LYS A 19 20.58 11.80 -18.02
N LEU A 20 20.60 11.41 -16.75
CA LEU A 20 19.74 10.34 -16.27
C LEU A 20 18.31 10.82 -16.53
N LEU A 21 17.65 10.16 -17.48
CA LEU A 21 16.28 10.46 -17.88
C LEU A 21 15.39 10.17 -16.66
N VAL A 22 15.03 11.22 -15.93
CA VAL A 22 13.89 11.18 -15.00
C VAL A 22 12.68 10.90 -15.90
N ILE A 23 12.19 9.67 -15.88
CA ILE A 23 10.95 9.32 -16.55
C ILE A 23 9.86 10.16 -15.88
N PRO A 24 9.22 11.12 -16.58
CA PRO A 24 8.14 11.87 -16.00
C PRO A 24 7.03 10.88 -15.67
N THR A 25 6.68 10.81 -14.38
CA THR A 25 5.58 9.98 -13.90
C THR A 25 4.31 10.57 -14.49
N LEU A 26 3.77 9.89 -15.51
CA LEU A 26 2.55 10.26 -16.19
C LEU A 26 1.38 10.04 -15.21
N MET A 27 1.05 11.06 -14.41
CA MET A 27 -0.20 11.10 -13.67
C MET A 27 -1.33 11.34 -14.67
N LEU A 28 -2.14 10.30 -14.88
CA LEU A 28 -3.39 10.43 -15.60
C LEU A 28 -4.28 11.41 -14.82
N GLY A 29 -4.47 12.60 -15.38
CA GLY A 29 -5.54 13.50 -14.99
C GLY A 29 -6.88 12.82 -15.19
N MET A 30 -7.45 12.28 -14.12
CA MET A 30 -8.83 11.82 -14.10
C MET A 30 -9.71 12.97 -13.61
N ALA A 31 -10.48 13.50 -14.56
CA ALA A 31 -11.45 14.56 -14.38
C ALA A 31 -12.27 14.39 -13.09
N ALA A 32 -12.38 15.48 -12.35
CA ALA A 32 -13.27 15.61 -11.21
C ALA A 32 -14.73 15.50 -11.68
N VAL A 33 -15.30 14.30 -11.60
CA VAL A 33 -16.75 14.18 -11.43
C VAL A 33 -17.00 14.28 -9.94
N LEU A 34 -17.45 15.47 -9.51
CA LEU A 34 -17.99 15.71 -8.17
C LEU A 34 -19.29 14.89 -8.05
N VAL A 35 -19.22 13.75 -7.36
CA VAL A 35 -20.40 13.05 -6.85
C VAL A 35 -20.49 13.37 -5.36
N PRO A 36 -21.66 13.74 -4.83
CA PRO A 36 -21.76 14.23 -3.46
C PRO A 36 -21.34 13.15 -2.46
N LEU A 37 -20.45 13.56 -1.56
CA LEU A 37 -19.92 12.79 -0.45
C LEU A 37 -21.08 12.48 0.52
N ALA A 38 -21.51 11.22 0.60
CA ALA A 38 -22.46 10.79 1.62
C ALA A 38 -21.75 10.84 2.98
N ILE A 39 -22.14 11.79 3.82
CA ILE A 39 -21.69 11.96 5.20
C ILE A 39 -22.26 10.77 6.01
N TRP A 40 -21.38 9.95 6.59
CA TRP A 40 -21.80 8.90 7.53
C TRP A 40 -21.21 9.18 8.91
N THR A 41 -22.10 9.50 9.86
CA THR A 41 -21.84 9.45 11.29
C THR A 41 -22.22 8.06 11.80
N ALA A 42 -21.28 7.29 12.34
CA ALA A 42 -21.58 6.07 13.07
C ALA A 42 -20.87 6.09 14.43
N GLN A 43 -21.69 6.35 15.45
CA GLN A 43 -21.37 6.28 16.87
C GLN A 43 -21.44 4.80 17.28
N ALA A 44 -20.34 4.23 17.77
CA ALA A 44 -20.31 2.85 18.26
C ALA A 44 -20.24 2.82 19.78
N ASN A 45 -21.34 2.38 20.40
CA ASN A 45 -21.41 1.97 21.79
C ASN A 45 -20.56 0.71 22.01
N SER A 46 -19.68 0.77 23.00
CA SER A 46 -18.99 -0.38 23.58
C SER A 46 -19.95 -1.16 24.49
N VAL A 47 -19.95 -2.50 24.46
CA VAL A 47 -20.21 -3.39 25.62
C VAL A 47 -19.92 -4.88 25.27
N ARG A 48 -19.06 -5.46 26.14
CA ARG A 48 -18.93 -6.84 26.68
C ARG A 48 -18.51 -8.07 25.84
N SER A 49 -17.28 -8.48 26.17
CA SER A 49 -16.78 -9.81 26.56
C SER A 49 -17.82 -10.91 26.83
N PHE A 50 -17.54 -12.11 26.28
CA PHE A 50 -17.88 -13.39 26.90
C PHE A 50 -16.70 -14.37 26.79
N ALA A 51 -16.30 -14.89 27.96
CA ALA A 51 -15.44 -16.04 28.14
C ALA A 51 -16.25 -17.34 27.99
N GLY A 52 -15.59 -18.41 27.52
CA GLY A 52 -16.18 -19.75 27.46
C GLY A 52 -15.14 -20.78 27.05
N ASP A 53 -14.90 -21.72 27.96
CA ASP A 53 -13.79 -22.66 28.03
C ASP A 53 -14.16 -24.06 27.47
N ASN A 54 -13.12 -24.86 27.22
CA ASN A 54 -13.01 -26.32 27.40
C ASN A 54 -13.34 -27.37 26.31
N ARG A 55 -12.32 -28.26 26.17
CA ARG A 55 -12.32 -29.74 26.01
C ARG A 55 -12.38 -30.39 24.61
N GLY A 56 -11.20 -30.89 24.22
CA GLY A 56 -10.88 -32.33 24.28
C GLY A 56 -11.29 -33.21 23.09
N PHE A 57 -10.29 -33.67 22.32
CA PHE A 57 -10.34 -34.98 21.67
C PHE A 57 -8.94 -35.49 21.31
N VAL A 58 -8.64 -36.73 21.70
CA VAL A 58 -7.46 -37.51 21.31
C VAL A 58 -7.96 -38.66 20.44
N PRO A 59 -7.15 -39.18 19.51
CA PRO A 59 -6.81 -40.61 19.69
C PRO A 59 -5.36 -40.96 19.37
N SER A 60 -4.94 -42.03 20.05
CA SER A 60 -3.68 -42.77 19.96
C SER A 60 -3.77 -43.89 18.91
N VAL A 61 -2.71 -44.11 18.13
CA VAL A 61 -2.35 -45.44 17.58
C VAL A 61 -0.82 -45.55 17.53
N ALA A 62 -0.28 -46.60 18.15
CA ALA A 62 1.11 -47.06 18.04
C ALA A 62 1.22 -48.18 16.98
N GLY A 63 2.36 -48.31 16.28
CA GLY A 63 2.63 -49.50 15.47
C GLY A 63 3.72 -49.39 14.40
N THR A 64 4.99 -49.44 14.84
CA THR A 64 6.14 -50.21 14.31
C THR A 64 6.51 -50.31 12.81
N ALA A 65 7.83 -50.12 12.59
CA ALA A 65 8.74 -50.77 11.62
C ALA A 65 9.10 -50.04 10.30
N ARG A 66 10.37 -49.64 10.21
CA ARG A 66 11.16 -49.35 9.00
C ARG A 66 11.63 -50.67 8.34
N PRO A 67 11.93 -50.67 7.03
CA PRO A 67 13.36 -50.65 6.66
C PRO A 67 13.71 -49.70 5.51
N LEU A 68 15.03 -49.47 5.36
CA LEU A 68 15.72 -48.61 4.40
C LEU A 68 15.43 -48.96 2.92
N ALA A 69 15.20 -47.94 2.10
CA ALA A 69 15.57 -47.94 0.68
C ALA A 69 15.90 -46.51 0.21
N ALA A 70 17.12 -46.39 -0.34
CA ALA A 70 17.69 -45.46 -1.31
C ALA A 70 16.97 -44.14 -1.71
N GLU A 71 17.77 -43.06 -1.63
CA GLU A 71 18.01 -42.02 -2.66
C GLU A 71 17.08 -40.78 -2.78
N ASN A 72 17.73 -39.61 -2.65
CA ASN A 72 17.28 -38.20 -2.75
C ASN A 72 16.77 -37.80 -4.16
N PRO A 73 16.17 -36.58 -4.38
CA PRO A 73 15.72 -35.55 -3.45
C PRO A 73 14.27 -35.09 -3.77
N ALA A 74 13.30 -35.43 -2.91
CA ALA A 74 11.98 -34.81 -3.03
C ALA A 74 12.06 -33.37 -2.51
N THR A 75 12.16 -32.44 -3.47
CA THR A 75 11.64 -31.08 -3.43
C THR A 75 10.97 -30.74 -2.10
N LEU A 76 11.63 -29.92 -1.28
CA LEU A 76 10.94 -29.17 -0.24
C LEU A 76 9.87 -28.33 -0.96
N VAL A 77 8.66 -28.88 -1.07
CA VAL A 77 7.47 -28.11 -1.31
C VAL A 77 7.36 -27.22 -0.08
N ARG A 78 7.93 -26.02 -0.19
CA ARG A 78 7.58 -24.90 0.67
C ARG A 78 6.06 -24.81 0.56
N THR A 79 5.37 -25.36 1.55
CA THR A 79 3.95 -25.09 1.76
C THR A 79 3.87 -23.56 1.79
N THR A 80 3.38 -22.98 0.71
CA THR A 80 2.95 -21.59 0.67
C THR A 80 1.83 -21.53 1.71
N ALA A 81 2.19 -21.19 2.95
CA ALA A 81 1.24 -20.82 3.96
C ALA A 81 0.32 -19.79 3.30
N ALA A 82 -0.98 -20.07 3.29
CA ALA A 82 -1.97 -19.09 2.87
C ALA A 82 -1.66 -17.76 3.56
N PRO A 83 -1.73 -16.62 2.85
CA PRO A 83 -1.37 -15.34 3.43
C PRO A 83 -2.22 -15.12 4.68
N VAL A 84 -1.56 -14.71 5.76
CA VAL A 84 -2.13 -14.51 7.09
C VAL A 84 -3.26 -13.48 7.00
N ALA A 85 -4.48 -13.95 6.71
CA ALA A 85 -5.64 -13.13 6.36
C ALA A 85 -6.23 -12.34 7.55
N GLY A 86 -5.51 -12.25 8.68
CA GLY A 86 -5.99 -11.64 9.93
C GLY A 86 -5.34 -10.33 10.34
N ASP A 87 -4.24 -9.89 9.69
CA ASP A 87 -3.43 -8.73 10.15
C ASP A 87 -3.55 -7.50 9.23
N SER A 88 -4.27 -7.60 8.11
CA SER A 88 -4.44 -6.50 7.15
C SER A 88 -5.31 -5.35 7.66
N GLY A 89 -6.14 -5.58 8.69
CA GLY A 89 -7.04 -4.56 9.24
C GLY A 89 -6.39 -3.51 10.12
N LEU A 90 -5.14 -3.74 10.52
CA LEU A 90 -4.36 -2.77 11.30
C LEU A 90 -3.21 -2.23 10.46
N LEU A 91 -2.99 -0.91 10.52
CA LEU A 91 -1.77 -0.30 10.00
C LEU A 91 -0.60 -0.54 10.98
N ASN A 92 -0.19 -1.80 11.09
CA ASN A 92 0.92 -2.24 11.93
C ASN A 92 2.28 -1.77 11.37
N ALA A 93 3.37 -2.12 12.05
CA ALA A 93 4.71 -1.66 11.67
C ALA A 93 5.11 -2.01 10.22
N ARG A 94 4.72 -3.20 9.73
CA ARG A 94 5.03 -3.68 8.38
C ARG A 94 4.24 -2.93 7.32
N HIS A 95 2.92 -2.85 7.50
CA HIS A 95 2.04 -2.10 6.60
C HIS A 95 2.42 -0.63 6.55
N ARG A 96 2.69 -0.01 7.71
CA ARG A 96 3.15 1.37 7.82
C ARG A 96 4.44 1.62 7.03
N PHE A 97 5.42 0.74 7.16
CA PHE A 97 6.69 0.84 6.44
C PHE A 97 6.48 0.71 4.94
N ALA A 98 5.78 -0.34 4.50
CA ALA A 98 5.53 -0.60 3.08
C ALA A 98 4.73 0.55 2.42
N LEU A 99 3.75 1.10 3.13
CA LEU A 99 2.92 2.21 2.64
C LEU A 99 3.77 3.46 2.41
N GLY A 100 4.51 3.91 3.43
CA GLY A 100 5.37 5.08 3.30
C GLY A 100 6.47 4.90 2.26
N MET A 101 7.06 3.69 2.17
CA MET A 101 8.07 3.38 1.15
C MET A 101 7.52 3.49 -0.28
N ILE A 102 6.31 3.01 -0.54
CA ILE A 102 5.73 3.06 -1.88
C ILE A 102 5.28 4.45 -2.27
N GLU A 103 4.68 5.18 -1.33
CA GLU A 103 4.07 6.47 -1.63
C GLU A 103 5.12 7.57 -1.79
N THR A 104 6.16 7.58 -0.96
CA THR A 104 7.09 8.73 -0.89
C THR A 104 8.53 8.34 -0.57
N ALA A 105 8.87 7.05 -0.57
CA ALA A 105 10.12 6.55 0.01
C ALA A 105 10.33 7.01 1.47
N ASN A 106 9.24 7.07 2.25
CA ASN A 106 9.20 7.55 3.64
C ASN A 106 9.57 9.04 3.81
N ASN A 107 9.39 9.89 2.79
CA ASN A 107 9.59 11.33 2.91
C ASN A 107 8.38 12.01 3.57
N ASP A 108 8.57 12.53 4.79
CA ASP A 108 7.50 13.22 5.54
C ASP A 108 7.11 14.57 4.95
N ASP A 109 8.00 15.19 4.18
CA ASP A 109 7.81 16.51 3.57
C ASP A 109 7.19 16.46 2.17
N GLU A 110 6.93 15.27 1.64
CA GLU A 110 6.45 15.09 0.27
C GLU A 110 5.05 15.70 0.08
N ILE A 111 4.91 16.47 -1.00
CA ILE A 111 3.62 16.96 -1.51
C ILE A 111 3.40 16.34 -2.88
N GLY A 112 2.33 15.54 -2.99
CA GLY A 112 1.98 14.88 -4.24
C GLY A 112 1.45 15.85 -5.29
N GLY A 113 1.42 15.37 -6.54
CA GLY A 113 1.04 16.19 -7.69
C GLY A 113 -0.40 16.72 -7.65
N ALA A 114 -1.30 16.10 -6.90
CA ALA A 114 -2.67 16.59 -6.69
C ALA A 114 -2.85 17.28 -5.33
N GLY A 115 -1.75 17.55 -4.62
CA GLY A 115 -1.76 18.16 -3.28
C GLY A 115 -1.91 17.15 -2.15
N GLU A 116 -1.65 15.86 -2.40
CA GLU A 116 -1.45 14.87 -1.34
C GLU A 116 -0.35 15.36 -0.39
N VAL A 117 -0.46 15.06 0.90
CA VAL A 117 0.52 15.49 1.89
C VAL A 117 1.01 14.31 2.71
N SER A 118 2.15 14.52 3.39
CA SER A 118 2.85 13.55 4.24
C SER A 118 3.44 12.37 3.48
N ARG A 119 4.22 11.55 4.20
CA ARG A 119 4.77 10.31 3.66
C ARG A 119 3.75 9.30 3.16
N TYR A 120 2.48 9.44 3.56
CA TYR A 120 1.40 8.53 3.19
C TYR A 120 0.54 9.06 2.03
N GLN A 121 0.84 10.25 1.50
CA GLN A 121 0.14 10.85 0.37
C GLN A 121 -1.39 10.95 0.61
N ILE A 122 -1.78 11.49 1.77
CA ILE A 122 -3.19 11.65 2.15
C ILE A 122 -3.71 12.98 1.60
N MET A 123 -4.90 12.99 1.01
CA MET A 123 -5.57 14.24 0.63
C MET A 123 -5.92 15.10 1.85
N PRO A 124 -5.67 16.42 1.84
CA PRO A 124 -6.08 17.31 2.95
C PRO A 124 -7.58 17.24 3.29
N SER A 125 -8.44 16.99 2.31
CA SER A 125 -9.87 16.77 2.54
C SER A 125 -10.17 15.48 3.32
N VAL A 126 -9.43 14.41 3.03
CA VAL A 126 -9.52 13.14 3.78
C VAL A 126 -8.94 13.32 5.18
N TRP A 127 -7.79 13.97 5.29
CA TRP A 127 -7.13 14.26 6.56
C TRP A 127 -8.06 14.99 7.55
N LYS A 128 -8.80 16.00 7.06
CA LYS A 128 -9.73 16.79 7.87
C LYS A 128 -10.85 15.97 8.50
N HIS A 129 -11.15 14.76 8.00
CA HIS A 129 -12.12 13.88 8.64
C HIS A 129 -11.60 13.25 9.94
N TYR A 130 -10.28 13.23 10.15
CA TYR A 130 -9.64 12.54 11.27
C TYR A 130 -8.84 13.47 12.18
N SER A 131 -8.44 14.66 11.71
CA SER A 131 -7.67 15.62 12.50
C SER A 131 -7.88 17.07 12.04
N ASP A 132 -7.99 17.98 12.99
CA ASP A 132 -7.96 19.43 12.75
C ASP A 132 -6.54 19.99 12.58
N SER A 133 -5.53 19.22 12.96
CA SER A 133 -4.12 19.62 12.80
C SER A 133 -3.75 19.70 11.32
N ARG A 134 -2.93 20.71 10.97
CA ARG A 134 -2.31 20.85 9.65
C ARG A 134 -0.83 20.49 9.64
N SER A 135 -0.34 19.85 10.70
CA SER A 135 1.05 19.39 10.82
C SER A 135 1.28 18.14 9.96
N TYR A 136 1.12 18.27 8.64
CA TYR A 136 1.17 17.14 7.70
C TYR A 136 2.52 16.42 7.71
N GLN A 137 3.60 17.17 7.94
CA GLN A 137 4.97 16.69 7.99
C GLN A 137 5.34 16.07 9.34
N ASN A 138 4.49 16.19 10.37
CA ASN A 138 4.75 15.52 11.63
C ASN A 138 4.46 14.01 11.47
N PRO A 139 5.45 13.12 11.63
CA PRO A 139 5.30 11.69 11.38
C PRO A 139 4.33 11.00 12.35
N GLU A 140 4.19 11.52 13.57
CA GLU A 140 3.26 10.96 14.57
C GLU A 140 1.81 11.33 14.22
N VAL A 141 1.58 12.60 13.85
CA VAL A 141 0.25 13.07 13.44
C VAL A 141 -0.19 12.38 12.13
N SER A 142 0.71 12.30 11.15
CA SER A 142 0.41 11.65 9.87
C SER A 142 0.13 10.15 10.03
N LEU A 143 0.88 9.46 10.89
CA LEU A 143 0.62 8.06 11.20
C LEU A 143 -0.75 7.87 11.85
N GLU A 144 -1.14 8.75 12.78
CA GLU A 144 -2.43 8.63 13.44
C GLU A 144 -3.59 8.81 12.46
N VAL A 145 -3.51 9.82 11.58
CA VAL A 145 -4.49 10.00 10.50
C VAL A 145 -4.52 8.79 9.56
N ALA A 146 -3.34 8.27 9.18
CA ALA A 146 -3.24 7.09 8.32
C ALA A 146 -3.89 5.85 8.95
N ARG A 147 -3.70 5.62 10.26
CA ARG A 147 -4.32 4.50 10.99
C ARG A 147 -5.85 4.59 10.96
N GLN A 148 -6.39 5.75 11.29
CA GLN A 148 -7.85 5.94 11.32
C GLN A 148 -8.44 5.76 9.92
N HIS A 149 -7.78 6.29 8.88
CA HIS A 149 -8.20 6.10 7.51
C HIS A 149 -8.13 4.62 7.07
N TRP A 150 -7.03 3.92 7.39
CA TRP A 150 -6.85 2.50 7.11
C TRP A 150 -7.95 1.63 7.77
N THR A 151 -8.26 1.89 9.04
CA THR A 151 -9.35 1.19 9.74
C THR A 151 -10.71 1.46 9.10
N ALA A 152 -10.98 2.70 8.66
CA ALA A 152 -12.20 3.03 7.95
C ALA A 152 -12.31 2.29 6.60
N LEU A 153 -11.21 2.21 5.84
CA LEU A 153 -11.12 1.46 4.58
C LEU A 153 -11.42 -0.03 4.79
N HIS A 154 -10.80 -0.63 5.83
CA HIS A 154 -11.01 -2.03 6.19
C HIS A 154 -12.47 -2.32 6.54
N ALA A 155 -13.05 -1.53 7.45
CA ALA A 155 -14.43 -1.70 7.90
C ALA A 155 -15.42 -1.58 6.74
N PHE A 156 -15.23 -0.57 5.87
CA PHE A 156 -16.05 -0.37 4.68
C PHE A 156 -16.02 -1.60 3.77
N PHE A 157 -14.83 -2.11 3.48
CA PHE A 157 -14.68 -3.26 2.61
C PHE A 157 -15.37 -4.50 3.15
N LYS A 158 -15.15 -4.79 4.44
CA LYS A 158 -15.78 -5.93 5.11
C LYS A 158 -17.30 -5.82 5.10
N GLN A 159 -17.84 -4.62 5.28
CA GLN A 159 -19.29 -4.36 5.19
C GLN A 159 -19.84 -4.64 3.79
N GLN A 160 -19.13 -4.23 2.73
CA GLN A 160 -19.60 -4.34 1.35
C GLN A 160 -19.43 -5.75 0.76
N THR A 161 -18.42 -6.48 1.20
CA THR A 161 -18.00 -7.74 0.55
C THR A 161 -18.20 -8.97 1.42
N HIS A 162 -18.44 -8.78 2.73
CA HIS A 162 -18.53 -9.84 3.73
C HIS A 162 -17.29 -10.74 3.82
N ARG A 163 -16.14 -10.29 3.30
CA ARG A 163 -14.84 -10.96 3.42
C ARG A 163 -13.81 -10.04 4.06
N GLU A 164 -12.77 -10.63 4.65
CA GLU A 164 -11.60 -9.86 5.07
C GLU A 164 -10.85 -9.35 3.83
N PRO A 165 -10.38 -8.08 3.83
CA PRO A 165 -9.52 -7.59 2.78
C PRO A 165 -8.14 -8.22 2.89
N THR A 166 -7.56 -8.57 1.75
CA THR A 166 -6.14 -8.90 1.66
C THR A 166 -5.29 -7.62 1.72
N ASN A 167 -3.98 -7.75 1.89
CA ASN A 167 -3.05 -6.61 1.78
C ASN A 167 -3.16 -5.91 0.42
N PHE A 168 -3.42 -6.68 -0.64
CA PHE A 168 -3.69 -6.16 -1.97
C PHE A 168 -4.97 -5.30 -1.98
N ASP A 169 -6.07 -5.81 -1.43
CA ASP A 169 -7.33 -5.06 -1.35
C ASP A 169 -7.16 -3.75 -0.57
N MET A 170 -6.47 -3.80 0.58
CA MET A 170 -6.23 -2.62 1.40
C MET A 170 -5.44 -1.55 0.67
N TYR A 171 -4.39 -1.92 -0.06
CA TYR A 171 -3.64 -0.94 -0.83
C TYR A 171 -4.43 -0.38 -2.02
N VAL A 172 -5.25 -1.20 -2.71
CA VAL A 172 -6.14 -0.70 -3.78
C VAL A 172 -7.11 0.33 -3.21
N LEU A 173 -7.69 0.07 -2.05
CA LEU A 173 -8.58 1.01 -1.36
C LEU A 173 -7.85 2.29 -0.96
N TRP A 174 -6.60 2.20 -0.48
CA TRP A 174 -5.79 3.36 -0.14
C TRP A 174 -5.47 4.22 -1.38
N ASN A 175 -4.99 3.58 -2.45
CA ASN A 175 -4.47 4.27 -3.64
C ASN A 175 -5.58 4.82 -4.55
N THR A 176 -6.82 4.39 -4.35
CA THR A 176 -7.95 4.77 -5.19
C THR A 176 -9.08 5.34 -4.36
N ARG A 177 -10.10 5.88 -5.00
CA ARG A 177 -11.35 6.22 -4.30
C ARG A 177 -12.16 4.94 -4.11
N TYR A 178 -12.87 4.81 -3.00
CA TYR A 178 -13.78 3.69 -2.73
C TYR A 178 -14.64 3.26 -3.93
N GLY A 179 -15.28 4.23 -4.60
CA GLY A 179 -16.15 3.98 -5.74
C GLY A 179 -15.44 3.33 -6.93
N TYR A 180 -14.12 3.53 -7.08
CA TYR A 180 -13.33 2.90 -8.13
C TYR A 180 -13.32 1.37 -7.95
N TYR A 181 -12.89 0.86 -6.80
CA TYR A 181 -12.78 -0.59 -6.61
C TYR A 181 -14.15 -1.28 -6.56
N ALA A 182 -15.13 -0.63 -5.92
CA ALA A 182 -16.52 -1.08 -5.91
C ALA A 182 -17.12 -1.18 -7.32
N SER A 183 -16.86 -0.21 -8.21
CA SER A 183 -17.31 -0.27 -9.61
C SER A 183 -16.72 -1.45 -10.39
N LYS A 184 -15.60 -2.01 -9.92
CA LYS A 184 -14.97 -3.21 -10.47
C LYS A 184 -15.45 -4.50 -9.79
N GLY A 185 -16.40 -4.41 -8.85
CA GLY A 185 -16.93 -5.53 -8.10
C GLY A 185 -15.89 -6.17 -7.18
N PHE A 186 -14.96 -5.37 -6.66
CA PHE A 186 -13.86 -5.84 -5.81
C PHE A 186 -13.05 -6.99 -6.43
N ASN A 187 -12.90 -6.95 -7.76
CA ASN A 187 -12.19 -7.96 -8.54
C ASN A 187 -10.85 -7.39 -9.06
N PRO A 188 -9.70 -7.90 -8.58
CA PRO A 188 -8.36 -7.45 -9.01
C PRO A 188 -8.13 -7.52 -10.52
N ALA A 189 -8.71 -8.50 -11.21
CA ALA A 189 -8.54 -8.70 -12.65
C ALA A 189 -9.17 -7.57 -13.48
N ARG A 190 -10.09 -6.79 -12.90
CA ARG A 190 -10.78 -5.67 -13.55
C ARG A 190 -10.16 -4.30 -13.25
N LEU A 191 -9.07 -4.27 -12.46
CA LEU A 191 -8.31 -3.05 -12.15
C LEU A 191 -7.43 -2.64 -13.33
N ASN A 192 -7.17 -1.34 -13.44
CA ASN A 192 -6.13 -0.81 -14.33
C ASN A 192 -4.77 -1.46 -13.97
N PRO A 193 -3.96 -1.87 -14.96
CA PRO A 193 -2.66 -2.51 -14.71
C PRO A 193 -1.77 -1.74 -13.74
N VAL A 194 -1.73 -0.40 -13.83
CA VAL A 194 -0.88 0.43 -12.95
C VAL A 194 -1.30 0.32 -11.48
N VAL A 195 -2.61 0.28 -11.19
CA VAL A 195 -3.12 0.09 -9.82
C VAL A 195 -2.76 -1.29 -9.31
N ARG A 196 -2.91 -2.32 -10.16
CA ARG A 196 -2.56 -3.70 -9.82
C ARG A 196 -1.07 -3.85 -9.52
N ASP A 197 -0.20 -3.27 -10.33
CA ASP A 197 1.25 -3.36 -10.16
C ASP A 197 1.71 -2.65 -8.87
N ARG A 198 1.12 -1.48 -8.56
CA ARG A 198 1.39 -0.78 -7.30
C ARG A 198 0.95 -1.60 -6.08
N ALA A 199 -0.25 -2.18 -6.13
CA ALA A 199 -0.76 -3.05 -5.06
C ALA A 199 0.09 -4.31 -4.89
N GLN A 200 0.56 -4.92 -5.98
CA GLN A 200 1.44 -6.07 -5.90
C GLN A 200 2.80 -5.70 -5.30
N ARG A 201 3.36 -4.54 -5.64
CA ARG A 201 4.58 -4.03 -4.99
C ARG A 201 4.41 -3.87 -3.48
N PHE A 202 3.24 -3.41 -3.03
CA PHE A 202 2.94 -3.28 -1.60
C PHE A 202 2.97 -4.63 -0.88
N VAL A 203 2.28 -5.62 -1.45
CA VAL A 203 2.31 -7.00 -0.93
C VAL A 203 3.74 -7.52 -0.85
N ASN A 204 4.51 -7.38 -1.94
CA ASN A 204 5.90 -7.85 -1.99
C ASN A 204 6.80 -7.19 -0.94
N LEU A 205 6.57 -5.91 -0.61
CA LEU A 205 7.34 -5.22 0.44
C LEU A 205 6.99 -5.74 1.83
N ILE A 206 5.72 -6.03 2.10
CA ILE A 206 5.31 -6.60 3.39
C ILE A 206 5.97 -7.96 3.60
N GLU A 207 5.92 -8.83 2.59
CA GLU A 207 6.48 -10.18 2.65
C GLU A 207 8.01 -10.16 2.82
N ARG A 208 8.70 -9.20 2.21
CA ARG A 208 10.16 -9.05 2.37
C ARG A 208 10.59 -8.60 3.77
N VAL A 209 9.71 -7.92 4.50
CA VAL A 209 9.99 -7.54 5.90
C VAL A 209 9.85 -8.76 6.83
N GLU A 210 9.26 -9.87 6.37
CA GLU A 210 9.15 -11.11 7.15
C GLU A 210 10.36 -12.05 7.04
N SER A 211 11.23 -11.85 6.05
CA SER A 211 12.40 -12.69 5.75
C SER A 211 13.69 -12.12 6.31
#